data_AF-A0A1A8X643-F1
#
_entry.id   AF-A0A1A8X643-F1
#
_cell.length_a   1.000
_cell.length_b   1.000
_cell.length_c   1.000
_cell.angle_alpha   90.00
_cell.angle_beta   90.00
_cell.angle_gamma   90.00
#
_symmetry.space_group_name_H-M   'P 1'
#
loop_
_entity.id
_entity.type
_entity.pdbx_description
1 polymer ?
#
loop_
_entity_poly.entity_id
_entity_poly.type
_entity_poly.pdbx_seq_one_letter_code
_entity_poly.pdbx_strand_id
1 'polypeptide(L)'
;MDSTAPDIYSFFKVFKTYKSYEGYMETDFKSDGHRNIFNYFSPDIKISGIETANEICEKFKRLYKLIISINKKSGYEKLYDIDFAFLNYWLNSKLRNATISNKLTIQDIITKMENHEEEFIYNAFNRNIYNLKLEDFNNMALLSNLYYNHSKIFQSTSGIGKNIPCLQYFHEFIDEYKKGIIMCPHDDTSFCKALKHYKEEYEKTFLGDYSVSERCIDRERLHLPTYNDVSPENRKNIIVGSVLGSSFGTLFTLLFLYK
;
A
#
# COMPACT_ATOMS: atom_id res chain seq x y z
N MET A 1 20.56 -18.48 16.63
CA MET A 1 19.61 -17.37 16.89
C MET A 1 19.67 -16.47 15.68
N ASP A 2 18.80 -16.71 14.71
CA ASP A 2 18.70 -15.86 13.53
C ASP A 2 17.46 -14.99 13.75
N SER A 3 17.64 -13.83 14.38
CA SER A 3 16.55 -12.86 14.47
C SER A 3 16.46 -12.15 13.13
N THR A 4 15.88 -12.81 12.13
CA THR A 4 15.54 -12.14 10.87
C THR A 4 14.65 -10.95 11.21
N ALA A 5 15.09 -9.75 10.84
CA ALA A 5 14.29 -8.55 11.00
C ALA A 5 12.89 -8.77 10.39
N PRO A 6 11.82 -8.23 11.01
CA PRO A 6 10.47 -8.35 10.48
C PRO A 6 10.39 -7.98 9.00
N ASP A 7 9.78 -8.84 8.19
CA ASP A 7 9.58 -8.58 6.77
C ASP A 7 8.53 -7.49 6.58
N ILE A 8 9.00 -6.27 6.28
CA ILE A 8 8.18 -5.08 6.12
C ILE A 8 7.25 -5.12 4.89
N TYR A 9 7.44 -6.07 3.97
CA TYR A 9 6.61 -6.26 2.78
C TYR A 9 5.61 -7.41 2.94
N SER A 10 5.70 -8.20 4.01
CA SER A 10 4.91 -9.42 4.20
C SER A 10 3.39 -9.20 4.13
N PHE A 11 2.92 -8.03 4.60
CA PHE A 11 1.50 -7.68 4.58
C PHE A 11 0.91 -7.57 3.16
N PHE A 12 1.74 -7.40 2.12
CA PHE A 12 1.24 -7.32 0.75
C PHE A 12 0.57 -8.61 0.27
N LYS A 13 0.92 -9.77 0.84
CA LYS A 13 0.26 -11.06 0.56
C LYS A 13 -1.21 -11.10 1.00
N VAL A 14 -1.58 -10.24 1.94
CA VAL A 14 -2.93 -10.09 2.49
C VAL A 14 -3.38 -8.64 2.43
N PHE A 15 -2.86 -7.86 1.46
CA PHE A 15 -3.08 -6.41 1.40
C PHE A 15 -4.57 -6.05 1.32
N LYS A 16 -5.34 -6.84 0.57
CA LYS A 16 -6.80 -6.70 0.46
C LYS A 16 -7.48 -6.68 1.83
N THR A 17 -7.04 -7.53 2.75
CA THR A 17 -7.58 -7.62 4.11
C THR A 17 -7.32 -6.32 4.87
N TYR A 18 -6.08 -5.83 4.91
CA TYR A 18 -5.77 -4.57 5.58
C TYR A 18 -6.43 -3.35 4.93
N LYS A 19 -6.56 -3.31 3.59
CA LYS A 19 -7.32 -2.27 2.90
C LYS A 19 -8.81 -2.30 3.27
N SER A 20 -9.37 -3.46 3.56
CA SER A 20 -10.75 -3.56 4.07
C SER A 20 -10.89 -2.96 5.48
N TYR A 21 -9.87 -3.14 6.34
CA TYR A 21 -9.83 -2.55 7.68
C TYR A 21 -9.72 -1.03 7.61
N GLU A 22 -8.85 -0.53 6.72
CA GLU A 22 -8.74 0.90 6.44
C GLU A 22 -10.06 1.48 5.91
N GLY A 23 -10.73 0.82 4.96
CA GLY A 23 -12.02 1.26 4.44
C GLY A 23 -13.13 1.29 5.50
N TYR A 24 -13.17 0.28 6.38
CA TYR A 24 -14.07 0.27 7.53
C TYR A 24 -13.80 1.45 8.46
N MET A 25 -12.54 1.66 8.85
CA MET A 25 -12.12 2.76 9.73
C MET A 25 -12.46 4.12 9.13
N GLU A 26 -12.22 4.34 7.83
CA GLU A 26 -12.55 5.60 7.16
C GLU A 26 -14.06 5.86 7.11
N THR A 27 -14.88 4.80 7.00
CA THR A 27 -16.35 4.91 7.02
C THR A 27 -16.85 5.24 8.42
N ASP A 28 -16.35 4.53 9.43
CA ASP A 28 -16.63 4.74 10.85
C ASP A 28 -16.25 6.16 11.31
N PHE A 29 -15.06 6.62 10.94
CA PHE A 29 -14.59 7.97 11.24
C PHE A 29 -15.50 9.06 10.65
N LYS A 30 -15.98 8.86 9.42
CA LYS A 30 -16.92 9.77 8.76
C LYS A 30 -18.31 9.74 9.40
N SER A 31 -18.83 8.57 9.77
CA SER A 31 -20.16 8.45 10.40
C SER A 31 -20.24 9.13 11.75
N ASP A 32 -19.11 9.18 12.47
CA ASP A 32 -19.02 9.92 13.73
C ASP A 32 -19.08 11.44 13.54
N GLY A 33 -18.96 11.94 12.31
CA GLY A 33 -19.02 13.37 11.98
C GLY A 33 -17.84 14.13 12.58
N HIS A 34 -16.65 13.51 12.63
CA HIS A 34 -15.44 14.08 13.24
C HIS A 34 -15.61 14.44 14.73
N ARG A 35 -16.60 13.83 15.41
CA ARG A 35 -16.81 14.02 16.85
C ARG A 35 -15.71 13.31 17.64
N ASN A 36 -15.33 13.91 18.77
CA ASN A 36 -14.34 13.38 19.72
C ASN A 36 -12.90 13.28 19.18
N ILE A 37 -12.50 14.14 18.24
CA ILE A 37 -11.08 14.22 17.87
C ILE A 37 -10.30 14.78 19.05
N PHE A 38 -9.34 14.00 19.55
CA PHE A 38 -8.43 14.47 20.59
C PHE A 38 -7.40 15.44 20.00
N ASN A 39 -7.12 16.52 20.72
CA ASN A 39 -6.16 17.54 20.29
C ASN A 39 -4.74 17.17 20.70
N TYR A 40 -4.12 16.21 20.00
CA TYR A 40 -2.70 15.86 20.21
C TYR A 40 -1.76 17.04 19.86
N PHE A 41 -2.14 17.84 18.88
CA PHE A 41 -1.47 19.06 18.44
C PHE A 41 -2.37 20.28 18.67
N SER A 42 -1.78 21.33 19.24
CA SER A 42 -2.41 22.64 19.44
C SER A 42 -1.38 23.75 19.16
N PRO A 43 -1.55 24.55 18.08
CA PRO A 43 -2.61 24.45 17.08
C PRO A 43 -2.52 23.15 16.25
N ASP A 44 -3.66 22.72 15.69
CA ASP A 44 -3.68 21.57 14.78
C ASP A 44 -2.90 21.86 13.49
N ILE A 45 -2.28 20.83 12.94
CA ILE A 45 -1.35 20.93 11.82
C ILE A 45 -2.00 20.33 10.58
N LYS A 46 -2.15 21.14 9.54
CA LYS A 46 -2.64 20.66 8.24
C LYS A 46 -1.58 19.78 7.59
N ILE A 47 -1.91 18.51 7.35
CA ILE A 47 -1.03 17.54 6.70
C ILE A 47 -1.28 17.54 5.19
N SER A 48 -2.53 17.43 4.76
CA SER A 48 -2.91 17.43 3.35
C SER A 48 -4.05 18.43 3.08
N GLY A 49 -4.53 18.49 1.84
CA GLY A 49 -5.72 19.27 1.50
C GLY A 49 -6.98 18.86 2.26
N ILE A 50 -7.02 17.64 2.80
CA ILE A 50 -8.22 17.00 3.34
C ILE A 50 -8.05 16.45 4.77
N GLU A 51 -6.84 16.40 5.33
CA GLU A 51 -6.57 15.78 6.64
C GLU A 51 -5.63 16.65 7.50
N THR A 52 -5.90 16.71 8.80
CA THR A 52 -5.01 17.28 9.82
C THR A 52 -4.23 16.22 10.59
N ALA A 53 -3.24 16.65 11.38
CA ALA A 53 -2.46 15.77 12.24
C ALA A 53 -3.32 15.11 13.32
N ASN A 54 -4.23 15.86 13.96
CA ASN A 54 -5.15 15.30 14.96
C ASN A 54 -6.09 14.25 14.35
N GLU A 55 -6.60 14.48 13.13
CA GLU A 55 -7.41 13.49 12.41
C GLU A 55 -6.62 12.22 12.08
N ILE A 56 -5.36 12.36 11.66
CA ILE A 56 -4.48 11.21 11.38
C ILE A 56 -4.21 10.40 12.66
N CYS A 57 -3.93 11.04 13.79
CA CYS A 57 -3.77 10.35 15.08
C CYS A 57 -5.01 9.54 15.47
N GLU A 58 -6.20 10.13 15.34
CA GLU A 58 -7.45 9.44 15.65
C GLU A 58 -7.74 8.26 14.71
N LYS A 59 -7.53 8.44 13.40
CA LYS A 59 -7.65 7.35 12.43
C LYS A 59 -6.66 6.23 12.71
N PHE A 60 -5.42 6.57 13.04
CA PHE A 60 -4.39 5.60 13.41
C PHE A 60 -4.80 4.79 14.65
N LYS A 61 -5.31 5.47 15.69
CA LYS A 61 -5.83 4.86 16.91
C LYS A 61 -7.00 3.91 16.62
N ARG A 62 -7.97 4.33 15.81
CA ARG A 62 -9.11 3.48 15.42
C ARG A 62 -8.65 2.25 14.65
N LEU A 63 -7.73 2.42 13.69
CA LEU A 63 -7.18 1.33 12.91
C LEU A 63 -6.41 0.33 13.79
N TYR A 64 -5.58 0.82 14.71
CA TYR A 64 -4.91 0.01 15.72
C TYR A 64 -5.90 -0.82 16.55
N LYS A 65 -6.93 -0.17 17.13
CA LYS A 65 -7.95 -0.85 17.96
C LYS A 65 -8.74 -1.90 17.18
N LEU A 66 -9.04 -1.62 15.92
CA LEU A 66 -9.71 -2.57 15.03
C LEU A 66 -8.87 -3.83 14.83
N ILE A 67 -7.58 -3.68 14.52
CA ILE A 67 -6.67 -4.81 14.30
C ILE A 67 -6.51 -5.63 15.60
N ILE A 68 -6.31 -4.98 16.75
CA ILE A 68 -6.24 -5.65 18.05
C ILE A 68 -7.53 -6.44 18.34
N SER A 69 -8.70 -5.85 18.08
CA SER A 69 -9.99 -6.52 18.30
C SER A 69 -10.15 -7.77 17.44
N ILE A 70 -9.68 -7.72 16.19
CA ILE A 70 -9.68 -8.87 15.28
C ILE A 70 -8.71 -9.95 15.77
N ASN A 71 -7.49 -9.57 16.18
CA ASN A 71 -6.50 -10.50 16.72
C ASN A 71 -6.96 -11.15 18.03
N LYS A 72 -7.66 -10.40 18.88
CA LYS A 72 -8.22 -10.93 20.13
C LYS A 72 -9.23 -12.04 19.85
N LYS A 73 -10.07 -11.89 18.82
CA LYS A 73 -11.01 -12.94 18.39
C LYS A 73 -10.29 -14.19 17.87
N SER A 74 -9.06 -14.06 17.36
CA SER A 74 -8.22 -15.19 16.96
C SER A 74 -7.34 -15.75 18.10
N GLY A 75 -7.53 -15.25 19.33
CA GLY A 75 -6.91 -15.79 20.55
C GLY A 75 -5.71 -15.00 21.09
N TYR A 76 -5.41 -13.82 20.53
CA TYR A 76 -4.21 -13.04 20.91
C TYR A 76 -4.51 -11.55 21.10
N GLU A 77 -4.18 -11.00 22.26
CA GLU A 77 -4.40 -9.58 22.58
C GLU A 77 -3.20 -8.68 22.22
N LYS A 78 -2.61 -8.87 21.03
CA LYS A 78 -1.47 -8.07 20.57
C LYS A 78 -1.41 -7.93 19.05
N LEU A 79 -0.63 -6.95 18.59
CA LEU A 79 -0.23 -6.85 17.19
C LEU A 79 0.85 -7.88 16.85
N TYR A 80 0.83 -8.36 15.62
CA TYR A 80 1.91 -9.13 15.01
C TYR A 80 2.83 -8.23 14.19
N ASP A 81 4.01 -8.74 13.84
CA ASP A 81 4.97 -8.05 12.97
C ASP A 81 4.36 -7.60 11.64
N ILE A 82 3.47 -8.42 11.06
CA ILE A 82 2.72 -8.09 9.83
C ILE A 82 1.76 -6.91 10.02
N ASP A 83 1.14 -6.79 11.20
CA ASP A 83 0.25 -5.68 11.53
C ASP A 83 1.05 -4.38 11.67
N PHE A 84 2.19 -4.45 12.35
CA PHE A 84 3.11 -3.32 12.47
C PHE A 84 3.64 -2.87 11.11
N ALA A 85 4.01 -3.81 10.23
CA ALA A 85 4.45 -3.49 8.88
C ALA A 85 3.40 -2.71 8.10
N PHE A 86 2.13 -3.14 8.15
CA PHE A 86 1.02 -2.41 7.53
C PHE A 86 0.78 -1.04 8.18
N LEU A 87 0.70 -0.97 9.51
CA LEU A 87 0.48 0.30 10.22
C LEU A 87 1.60 1.31 9.94
N ASN A 88 2.85 0.84 9.85
CA ASN A 88 4.00 1.69 9.52
C ASN A 88 3.89 2.22 8.09
N TYR A 89 3.55 1.37 7.12
CA TYR A 89 3.29 1.77 5.74
C TYR A 89 2.14 2.79 5.65
N TRP A 90 1.02 2.51 6.31
CA TRP A 90 -0.17 3.37 6.30
C TRP A 90 0.17 4.77 6.81
N LEU A 91 0.83 4.89 7.97
CA LEU A 91 1.15 6.19 8.56
C LEU A 91 2.19 6.95 7.70
N ASN A 92 3.21 6.26 7.19
CA ASN A 92 4.17 6.86 6.25
C ASN A 92 3.48 7.39 4.98
N SER A 93 2.48 6.68 4.45
CA SER A 93 1.74 7.13 3.26
C SER A 93 0.95 8.42 3.50
N LYS A 94 0.42 8.61 4.72
CA LYS A 94 -0.28 9.84 5.11
C LYS A 94 0.67 11.04 5.23
N LEU A 95 1.82 10.85 5.86
CA LEU A 95 2.78 11.94 6.10
C LEU A 95 3.65 12.29 4.90
N ARG A 96 3.98 11.32 4.03
CA ARG A 96 4.80 11.58 2.84
C ARG A 96 4.05 12.29 1.73
N ASN A 97 2.72 12.19 1.72
CA ASN A 97 1.84 12.96 0.84
C ASN A 97 1.50 14.36 1.41
N ALA A 98 2.13 14.76 2.53
CA ALA A 98 1.88 16.04 3.17
C ALA A 98 2.46 17.23 2.37
N THR A 99 1.79 18.38 2.41
CA THR A 99 2.31 19.61 1.80
C THR A 99 3.60 20.08 2.49
N ILE A 100 4.56 20.57 1.71
CA ILE A 100 5.96 20.89 2.09
C ILE A 100 6.11 21.77 3.34
N SER A 101 5.09 22.57 3.70
CA SER A 101 5.21 23.59 4.74
C SER A 101 5.21 23.08 6.20
N ASN A 102 4.68 21.88 6.49
CA ASN A 102 4.52 21.38 7.87
C ASN A 102 4.90 19.89 8.00
N LYS A 103 6.17 19.56 7.75
CA LYS A 103 6.63 18.17 7.67
C LYS A 103 6.76 17.51 9.05
N LEU A 104 5.65 17.02 9.60
CA LEU A 104 5.68 16.10 10.74
C LEU A 104 6.38 14.81 10.35
N THR A 105 7.19 14.30 11.27
CA THR A 105 7.82 12.98 11.15
C THR A 105 6.92 11.92 11.79
N ILE A 106 7.18 10.65 11.48
CA ILE A 106 6.54 9.52 12.18
C ILE A 106 6.75 9.61 13.69
N GLN A 107 7.94 10.01 14.12
CA GLN A 107 8.28 10.12 15.54
C GLN A 107 7.47 11.23 16.23
N ASP A 108 7.20 12.35 15.56
CA ASP A 108 6.38 13.42 16.12
C ASP A 108 4.96 12.93 16.42
N ILE A 109 4.36 12.15 15.50
CA ILE A 109 3.03 11.55 15.69
C ILE A 109 3.07 10.56 16.86
N ILE A 110 4.01 9.61 16.85
CA ILE A 110 4.06 8.55 17.87
C ILE A 110 4.31 9.15 19.26
N THR A 111 5.29 10.05 19.41
CA THR A 111 5.57 10.69 20.70
C THR A 111 4.37 11.49 21.22
N LYS A 112 3.60 12.15 20.35
CA LYS A 112 2.38 12.85 20.79
C LYS A 112 1.30 11.88 21.26
N MET A 113 1.12 10.75 20.58
CA MET A 113 0.16 9.73 21.00
C MET A 113 0.60 9.05 22.30
N GLU A 114 1.88 8.71 22.48
CA GLU A 114 2.43 8.11 23.70
C GLU A 114 2.19 8.96 24.96
N ASN A 115 2.24 10.29 24.84
CA ASN A 115 2.01 11.19 25.97
C ASN A 115 0.55 11.19 26.48
N HIS A 116 -0.40 10.68 25.68
CA HIS A 116 -1.83 10.78 25.97
C HIS A 116 -2.54 9.43 25.98
N GLU A 117 -1.97 8.40 25.36
CA GLU A 117 -2.62 7.12 25.12
C GLU A 117 -1.71 5.98 25.60
N GLU A 118 -2.08 5.38 26.73
CA GLU A 118 -1.31 4.32 27.40
C GLU A 118 -0.97 3.14 26.48
N GLU A 119 -1.89 2.79 25.57
CA GLU A 119 -1.71 1.72 24.60
C GLU A 119 -0.53 1.94 23.63
N PHE A 120 -0.10 3.17 23.39
CA PHE A 120 1.05 3.45 22.52
C PHE A 120 2.38 3.36 23.28
N ILE A 121 2.36 3.48 24.61
CA ILE A 121 3.55 3.36 25.47
C ILE A 121 4.04 1.90 25.51
N TYR A 122 3.14 0.94 25.71
CA TYR A 122 3.51 -0.44 26.04
C TYR A 122 3.70 -1.38 24.84
N ASN A 123 3.28 -0.97 23.63
CA ASN A 123 3.23 -1.83 22.46
C ASN A 123 4.47 -1.73 21.53
N ALA A 124 5.61 -1.24 22.02
CA ALA A 124 6.85 -1.11 21.24
C ALA A 124 6.71 -0.30 19.94
N PHE A 125 5.81 0.69 19.90
CA PHE A 125 5.57 1.54 18.74
C PHE A 125 6.85 2.24 18.26
N ASN A 126 7.65 2.78 19.17
CA ASN A 126 8.94 3.40 18.85
C ASN A 126 9.93 2.49 18.10
N ARG A 127 9.80 1.16 18.21
CA ARG A 127 10.65 0.22 17.46
C ARG A 127 10.07 -0.13 16.09
N ASN A 128 8.75 -0.23 15.99
CA ASN A 128 8.07 -0.86 14.87
C ASN A 128 7.41 0.13 13.90
N ILE A 129 7.12 1.35 14.35
CA ILE A 129 6.56 2.45 13.56
C ILE A 129 7.61 3.55 13.45
N TYR A 130 8.15 3.74 12.24
CA TYR A 130 9.32 4.58 12.00
C TYR A 130 9.28 5.20 10.59
N ASN A 131 10.12 6.20 10.34
CA ASN A 131 10.24 6.76 9.00
C ASN A 131 10.84 5.72 8.03
N LEU A 132 10.03 5.21 7.10
CA LEU A 132 10.51 4.28 6.06
C LEU A 132 11.63 4.94 5.25
N LYS A 133 12.60 4.16 4.76
CA LYS A 133 13.54 4.69 3.76
C LYS A 133 12.77 5.05 2.49
N LEU A 134 13.27 6.03 1.75
CA LEU A 134 12.61 6.49 0.52
C LEU A 134 12.45 5.34 -0.50
N GLU A 135 13.48 4.52 -0.64
CA GLU A 135 13.47 3.34 -1.50
C GLU A 135 12.38 2.34 -1.08
N ASP A 136 12.34 1.96 0.20
CA ASP A 136 11.32 1.04 0.70
C ASP A 136 9.91 1.60 0.52
N PHE A 137 9.71 2.89 0.80
CA PHE A 137 8.42 3.54 0.59
C PHE A 137 7.99 3.52 -0.89
N ASN A 138 8.90 3.82 -1.82
CA ASN A 138 8.62 3.78 -3.25
C ASN A 138 8.29 2.36 -3.72
N ASN A 139 8.99 1.35 -3.22
CA ASN A 139 8.71 -0.05 -3.48
C ASN A 139 7.32 -0.47 -2.98
N MET A 140 6.94 -0.05 -1.77
CA MET A 140 5.60 -0.30 -1.23
C MET A 140 4.51 0.44 -2.01
N ALA A 141 4.78 1.68 -2.45
CA ALA A 141 3.86 2.44 -3.30
C ALA A 141 3.62 1.73 -4.64
N LEU A 142 4.67 1.18 -5.25
CA LEU A 142 4.58 0.37 -6.47
C LEU A 142 3.70 -0.87 -6.25
N LEU A 143 3.92 -1.63 -5.17
CA LEU A 143 3.09 -2.81 -4.84
C LEU A 143 1.62 -2.42 -4.59
N SER A 144 1.40 -1.29 -3.92
CA SER A 144 0.05 -0.74 -3.72
C SER A 144 -0.61 -0.34 -5.03
N ASN A 145 0.13 0.23 -5.99
CA ASN A 145 -0.37 0.56 -7.32
C ASN A 145 -0.77 -0.70 -8.10
N LEU A 146 0.02 -1.77 -8.02
CA LEU A 146 -0.33 -3.07 -8.63
C LEU A 146 -1.68 -3.59 -8.10
N TYR A 147 -1.94 -3.48 -6.79
CA TYR A 147 -3.24 -3.84 -6.22
C TYR A 147 -4.41 -3.04 -6.79
N TYR A 148 -4.26 -1.72 -6.92
CA TYR A 148 -5.30 -0.86 -7.48
C TYR A 148 -5.51 -1.12 -8.98
N ASN A 149 -4.44 -1.28 -9.75
CA ASN A 149 -4.51 -1.59 -11.17
C ASN A 149 -5.15 -2.97 -11.41
N HIS A 150 -4.87 -3.96 -10.56
CA HIS A 150 -5.54 -5.26 -10.60
C HIS A 150 -7.07 -5.11 -10.43
N SER A 151 -7.51 -4.29 -9.47
CA SER A 151 -8.93 -4.01 -9.25
C SER A 151 -9.57 -3.27 -10.44
N LYS A 152 -8.84 -2.31 -11.03
CA LYS A 152 -9.27 -1.54 -12.20
C LYS A 152 -9.45 -2.42 -13.43
N ILE A 153 -8.53 -3.35 -13.68
CA ILE A 153 -8.67 -4.36 -14.75
C ILE A 153 -9.95 -5.15 -14.53
N PHE A 154 -10.14 -5.72 -13.34
CA PHE A 154 -11.33 -6.53 -13.05
C PHE A 154 -12.64 -5.77 -13.33
N GLN A 155 -12.74 -4.53 -12.87
CA GLN A 155 -13.91 -3.67 -13.13
C GLN A 155 -14.09 -3.35 -14.61
N SER A 156 -13.02 -2.95 -15.30
CA SER A 156 -13.08 -2.48 -16.70
C SER A 156 -13.33 -3.61 -17.69
N THR A 157 -12.94 -4.83 -17.32
CA THR A 157 -13.10 -6.03 -18.15
C THR A 157 -14.36 -6.84 -17.82
N SER A 158 -15.12 -6.43 -16.81
CA SER A 158 -16.39 -7.09 -16.46
C SER A 158 -17.38 -6.95 -17.61
N GLY A 159 -17.84 -8.09 -18.14
CA GLY A 159 -18.85 -8.11 -19.21
C GLY A 159 -18.33 -7.74 -20.61
N ILE A 160 -17.01 -7.68 -20.83
CA ILE A 160 -16.49 -7.39 -22.18
C ILE A 160 -16.90 -8.48 -23.18
N GLY A 161 -17.08 -8.05 -24.44
CA GLY A 161 -17.36 -8.91 -25.58
C GLY A 161 -16.20 -9.85 -25.91
N LYS A 162 -16.43 -10.76 -26.86
CA LYS A 162 -15.40 -11.66 -27.39
C LYS A 162 -14.59 -10.98 -28.49
N ASN A 163 -13.34 -11.40 -28.65
CA ASN A 163 -12.42 -10.97 -29.70
C ASN A 163 -12.21 -9.44 -29.74
N ILE A 164 -12.02 -8.81 -28.57
CA ILE A 164 -11.66 -7.39 -28.49
C ILE A 164 -10.19 -7.19 -28.14
N PRO A 165 -9.56 -6.07 -28.52
CA PRO A 165 -8.26 -5.68 -27.97
C PRO A 165 -8.40 -5.35 -26.48
N CYS A 166 -7.55 -5.92 -25.65
CA CYS A 166 -7.60 -5.78 -24.21
C CYS A 166 -6.42 -5.01 -23.62
N LEU A 167 -5.30 -4.85 -24.35
CA LEU A 167 -4.08 -4.24 -23.82
C LEU A 167 -4.33 -2.90 -23.10
N GLN A 168 -5.28 -2.10 -23.60
CA GLN A 168 -5.67 -0.84 -22.97
C GLN A 168 -6.12 -0.97 -21.51
N TYR A 169 -6.73 -2.10 -21.11
CA TYR A 169 -7.15 -2.33 -19.73
C TYR A 169 -5.98 -2.73 -18.83
N PHE A 170 -4.97 -3.37 -19.40
CA PHE A 170 -3.86 -4.01 -18.68
C PHE A 170 -2.58 -3.17 -18.63
N HIS A 171 -2.43 -2.18 -19.53
CA HIS A 171 -1.16 -1.47 -19.73
C HIS A 171 -0.61 -0.84 -18.43
N GLU A 172 -1.47 -0.23 -17.61
CA GLU A 172 -1.03 0.39 -16.35
C GLU A 172 -0.45 -0.63 -15.36
N PHE A 173 -1.04 -1.83 -15.29
CA PHE A 173 -0.49 -2.91 -14.46
C PHE A 173 0.83 -3.42 -15.01
N ILE A 174 0.90 -3.67 -16.32
CA ILE A 174 2.09 -4.21 -16.99
C ILE A 174 3.27 -3.24 -16.85
N ASP A 175 3.04 -1.94 -17.08
CA ASP A 175 4.06 -0.90 -16.96
C ASP A 175 4.54 -0.73 -15.52
N GLU A 176 3.64 -0.77 -14.53
CA GLU A 176 4.00 -0.70 -13.12
C GLU A 176 4.79 -1.95 -12.68
N TYR A 177 4.38 -3.14 -13.14
CA TYR A 177 5.08 -4.40 -12.87
C TYR A 177 6.48 -4.38 -13.50
N LYS A 178 6.60 -3.86 -14.72
CA LYS A 178 7.87 -3.69 -15.43
C LYS A 178 8.85 -2.83 -14.63
N LYS A 179 8.40 -1.77 -13.97
CA LYS A 179 9.27 -0.97 -13.07
C LYS A 179 9.79 -1.82 -11.92
N GLY A 180 8.93 -2.64 -11.32
CA GLY A 180 9.29 -3.51 -10.19
C GLY A 180 10.26 -4.62 -10.57
N ILE A 181 10.02 -5.32 -11.69
CA ILE A 181 10.82 -6.50 -12.06
C ILE A 181 12.28 -6.14 -12.39
N ILE A 182 12.53 -4.91 -12.85
CA ILE A 182 13.89 -4.39 -13.10
C ILE A 182 14.71 -4.30 -11.81
N MET A 183 14.04 -4.11 -10.67
CA MET A 183 14.67 -4.08 -9.34
C MET A 183 14.85 -5.49 -8.74
N CYS A 184 14.41 -6.54 -9.46
CA CYS A 184 14.38 -7.93 -9.01
C CYS A 184 15.13 -8.87 -9.96
N PRO A 185 16.46 -8.75 -10.10
CA PRO A 185 17.23 -9.65 -10.96
C PRO A 185 17.32 -11.09 -10.43
N HIS A 186 17.13 -11.32 -9.12
CA HIS A 186 17.39 -12.60 -8.45
C HIS A 186 16.27 -13.10 -7.49
N ASP A 187 15.10 -12.43 -7.43
CA ASP A 187 13.91 -12.83 -6.64
C ASP A 187 14.13 -13.13 -5.13
N ASP A 188 15.21 -12.64 -4.53
CA ASP A 188 15.65 -13.01 -3.20
C ASP A 188 15.19 -12.04 -2.09
N THR A 189 15.01 -10.77 -2.43
CA THR A 189 14.55 -9.73 -1.49
C THR A 189 13.07 -9.88 -1.13
N SER A 190 12.68 -9.36 0.04
CA SER A 190 11.28 -9.32 0.47
C SER A 190 10.37 -8.54 -0.48
N PHE A 191 10.87 -7.44 -1.06
CA PHE A 191 10.16 -6.72 -2.11
C PHE A 191 9.89 -7.62 -3.34
N CYS A 192 10.91 -8.34 -3.82
CA CYS A 192 10.76 -9.21 -4.99
C CYS A 192 9.82 -10.39 -4.72
N LYS A 193 9.82 -10.94 -3.50
CA LYS A 193 8.84 -11.95 -3.08
C LYS A 193 7.41 -11.40 -3.07
N ALA A 194 7.20 -10.17 -2.63
CA ALA A 194 5.90 -9.51 -2.71
C ALA A 194 5.48 -9.21 -4.16
N LEU A 195 6.41 -8.75 -5.00
CA LEU A 195 6.16 -8.53 -6.43
C LEU A 195 5.79 -9.83 -7.15
N LYS A 196 6.49 -10.93 -6.84
CA LYS A 196 6.18 -12.27 -7.36
C LYS A 196 4.76 -12.72 -6.97
N HIS A 197 4.32 -12.44 -5.75
CA HIS A 197 2.94 -12.72 -5.35
C HIS A 197 1.93 -11.98 -6.23
N TYR A 198 2.17 -10.70 -6.56
CA TYR A 198 1.31 -9.96 -7.49
C TYR A 198 1.33 -10.53 -8.91
N LYS A 199 2.49 -11.00 -9.39
CA LYS A 199 2.61 -11.71 -10.67
C LYS A 199 1.70 -12.94 -10.69
N GLU A 200 1.81 -13.78 -9.67
CA GLU A 200 1.06 -15.03 -9.57
C GLU A 200 -0.45 -14.77 -9.50
N GLU A 201 -0.89 -13.80 -8.71
CA GLU A 201 -2.32 -13.43 -8.63
C GLU A 201 -2.84 -12.84 -9.94
N TYR A 202 -2.05 -12.02 -10.64
CA TYR A 202 -2.39 -11.50 -11.97
C TYR A 202 -2.55 -12.62 -12.99
N GLU A 203 -1.55 -13.51 -13.09
CA GLU A 203 -1.55 -14.62 -14.06
C GLU A 203 -2.73 -15.55 -13.80
N LYS A 204 -2.97 -15.89 -12.53
CA LYS A 204 -4.12 -16.71 -12.11
C LYS A 204 -5.45 -16.05 -12.45
N THR A 205 -5.61 -14.76 -12.18
CA THR A 205 -6.89 -14.06 -12.34
C THR A 205 -7.19 -13.76 -13.80
N PHE A 206 -6.18 -13.33 -14.56
CA PHE A 206 -6.39 -12.75 -15.87
C PHE A 206 -5.87 -13.58 -17.04
N LEU A 207 -4.91 -14.50 -16.82
CA LEU A 207 -4.33 -15.33 -17.88
C LEU A 207 -4.68 -16.83 -17.75
N GLY A 208 -5.19 -17.27 -16.60
CA GLY A 208 -5.62 -18.64 -16.36
C GLY A 208 -6.83 -19.08 -17.19
N ASP A 209 -7.24 -20.33 -17.01
CA ASP A 209 -8.41 -20.90 -17.69
C ASP A 209 -9.68 -20.14 -17.32
N TYR A 210 -10.56 -19.94 -18.29
CA TYR A 210 -11.82 -19.20 -18.17
C TYR A 210 -11.64 -17.72 -17.76
N SER A 211 -10.42 -17.21 -17.87
CA SER A 211 -10.12 -15.80 -17.57
C SER A 211 -10.63 -14.87 -18.65
N VAL A 212 -10.64 -13.58 -18.33
CA VAL A 212 -11.06 -12.55 -19.27
C VAL A 212 -10.16 -12.46 -20.50
N SER A 213 -8.90 -12.89 -20.39
CA SER A 213 -7.95 -12.86 -21.52
C SER A 213 -8.31 -13.79 -22.67
N GLU A 214 -9.11 -14.85 -22.44
CA GLU A 214 -9.58 -15.72 -23.52
C GLU A 214 -10.48 -14.99 -24.53
N ARG A 215 -11.01 -13.83 -24.14
CA ARG A 215 -11.81 -12.94 -24.99
C ARG A 215 -10.96 -11.93 -25.75
N CYS A 216 -9.66 -11.89 -25.50
CA CYS A 216 -8.77 -10.86 -26.00
C CYS A 216 -8.00 -11.33 -27.24
N ILE A 217 -8.06 -10.57 -28.35
CA ILE A 217 -7.29 -10.89 -29.57
C ILE A 217 -5.78 -10.74 -29.37
N ASP A 218 -5.40 -9.92 -28.39
CA ASP A 218 -4.03 -9.56 -28.04
C ASP A 218 -3.58 -10.21 -26.72
N ARG A 219 -4.15 -11.37 -26.38
CA ARG A 219 -3.83 -12.13 -25.16
C ARG A 219 -2.33 -12.32 -24.93
N GLU A 220 -1.58 -12.63 -25.99
CA GLU A 220 -0.12 -12.81 -25.92
C GLU A 220 0.62 -11.55 -25.42
N ARG A 221 0.05 -10.36 -25.62
CA ARG A 221 0.62 -9.08 -25.16
C ARG A 221 0.29 -8.75 -23.71
N LEU A 222 -0.51 -9.59 -23.05
CA LEU A 222 -0.91 -9.41 -21.65
C LEU A 222 0.04 -10.13 -20.67
N HIS A 223 0.97 -10.94 -21.18
CA HIS A 223 1.99 -11.59 -20.37
C HIS A 223 2.93 -10.56 -19.73
N LEU A 224 3.23 -10.76 -18.45
CA LEU A 224 4.12 -9.88 -17.70
C LEU A 224 5.57 -10.12 -18.12
N PRO A 225 6.37 -9.05 -18.33
CA PRO A 225 7.76 -9.20 -18.72
C PRO A 225 8.59 -9.78 -17.57
N THR A 226 9.59 -10.58 -17.90
CA THR A 226 10.69 -10.93 -16.99
C THR A 226 11.75 -9.84 -16.96
N TYR A 227 12.69 -9.93 -16.00
CA TYR A 227 13.86 -9.06 -15.98
C TYR A 227 14.58 -9.04 -17.33
N ASN A 228 14.72 -10.20 -17.98
CA ASN A 228 15.44 -10.36 -19.24
C ASN A 228 14.71 -9.76 -20.44
N ASP A 229 13.38 -9.63 -20.39
CA ASP A 229 12.58 -9.06 -21.48
C ASP A 229 12.70 -7.53 -21.57
N VAL A 230 13.21 -6.87 -20.53
CA VAL A 230 13.45 -5.42 -20.53
C VAL A 230 14.84 -5.11 -21.10
N SER A 231 14.94 -4.22 -22.10
CA SER A 231 16.25 -3.83 -22.65
C SER A 231 17.18 -3.18 -21.61
N PRO A 232 18.51 -3.37 -21.70
CA PRO A 232 19.46 -2.78 -20.75
C PRO A 232 19.35 -1.25 -20.60
N GLU A 233 19.08 -0.55 -21.70
CA GLU A 233 18.86 0.90 -21.70
C GLU A 233 17.63 1.30 -20.88
N ASN A 234 16.50 0.60 -21.06
CA ASN A 234 15.29 0.83 -20.29
C ASN A 234 15.49 0.52 -18.81
N ARG A 235 16.26 -0.54 -18.47
CA ARG A 235 16.62 -0.85 -17.09
C ARG A 235 17.39 0.31 -16.46
N LYS A 236 18.41 0.83 -17.15
CA LYS A 236 19.23 1.95 -16.67
C LYS A 236 18.39 3.21 -16.44
N ASN A 237 17.51 3.55 -17.38
CA ASN A 237 16.67 4.75 -17.29
C ASN A 237 15.71 4.68 -16.10
N ILE A 238 15.12 3.50 -15.83
CA ILE A 238 14.19 3.31 -14.71
C ILE A 238 14.92 3.36 -13.36
N ILE A 239 16.09 2.72 -13.24
CA ILE A 239 16.90 2.76 -12.02
C ILE A 239 17.36 4.19 -11.71
N VAL A 240 17.81 4.93 -12.72
CA VAL A 240 18.23 6.34 -12.54
C VAL A 240 17.02 7.21 -12.15
N GLY A 241 15.86 6.99 -12.77
CA GLY A 241 14.63 7.70 -12.44
C GLY A 241 14.07 7.41 -11.03
N SER A 242 14.21 6.18 -10.54
CA SER A 242 13.77 5.82 -9.18
C SER A 242 14.70 6.39 -8.10
N VAL A 243 16.01 6.44 -8.37
CA VAL A 243 17.01 7.06 -7.49
C VAL A 243 16.81 8.57 -7.40
N LEU A 244 16.41 9.23 -8.49
CA LEU A 244 16.22 10.68 -8.54
C LEU A 244 14.85 11.14 -8.00
N GLY A 245 14.05 10.23 -7.43
CA GLY A 245 12.79 10.57 -6.78
C GLY A 245 11.73 10.90 -7.82
N SER A 246 11.16 9.87 -8.44
CA SER A 246 10.03 10.05 -9.34
C SER A 246 8.86 10.66 -8.56
N SER A 247 8.51 11.90 -8.88
CA SER A 247 7.42 12.71 -8.33
C SER A 247 6.02 12.19 -8.74
N PHE A 248 5.82 10.87 -8.69
CA PHE A 248 4.50 10.24 -8.84
C PHE A 248 3.80 10.19 -7.49
N GLY A 249 3.63 11.37 -6.89
CA GLY A 249 2.56 11.61 -5.93
C GLY A 249 1.23 11.69 -6.69
N THR A 250 0.79 10.58 -7.30
CA THR A 250 -0.58 10.52 -7.79
C THR A 250 -1.50 10.39 -6.60
N LEU A 251 -2.22 11.48 -6.33
CA LEU A 251 -3.35 11.56 -5.42
C LEU A 251 -4.29 10.37 -5.66
N PHE A 252 -4.30 9.41 -4.73
CA PHE A 252 -5.41 8.46 -4.63
C PHE A 252 -6.58 9.13 -3.91
N THR A 253 -7.28 10.04 -4.60
CA THR A 253 -8.69 10.26 -4.33
C THR A 253 -9.49 9.26 -5.16
N LEU A 254 -9.32 7.97 -4.89
CA LEU A 254 -10.33 6.99 -5.28
C LEU A 254 -11.47 7.13 -4.28
N LEU A 255 -12.39 8.04 -4.63
CA LEU A 255 -13.75 8.03 -4.12
C LEU A 255 -14.24 6.59 -4.22
N PHE A 256 -14.52 6.00 -3.07
CA PHE A 256 -15.22 4.73 -2.93
C PHE A 256 -16.52 4.80 -3.74
N LEU A 257 -16.51 4.31 -4.97
CA LEU A 257 -17.72 3.85 -5.63
C LEU A 257 -17.92 2.40 -5.25
N TYR A 258 -18.22 2.20 -3.96
CA TYR A 258 -19.01 1.05 -3.54
C TYR A 258 -20.47 1.47 -3.72
N LYS A 259 -21.13 0.87 -4.70
CA LYS A 259 -22.59 0.81 -4.78
C LYS A 259 -22.98 -0.65 -4.96
#